data_AF-A0A5P3VPM2-F1
#
_entry.id   AF-A0A5P3VPM2-F1
#
_cell.length_a   1.000
_cell.length_b   1.000
_cell.length_c   1.000
_cell.angle_alpha   90.00
_cell.angle_beta   90.00
_cell.angle_gamma   90.00
#
_symmetry.space_group_name_H-M   'P 1'
#
loop_
_entity.id
_entity.type
_entity.pdbx_description
1 polymer ?
#
loop_
_entity_poly.entity_id
_entity_poly.type
_entity_poly.pdbx_seq_one_letter_code
_entity_poly.pdbx_strand_id
1 'polypeptide(L)'
;MLRSDKRGDSSNQLLAVLYFDGKKATITLDSDVDFMEFDPQTRREIGIKHSKPLPKGTYKIRAPEAAGNAGATAFYGVNYHTVWFLVEYAPTNYSNFVHVGHLSEGCVTVYQLEMWESLYKYLISNRLDAEGKYVGVIAIE
;
A
#
# COMPACT_ATOMS: atom_id res chain seq x y z
N MET A 1 12.56 -3.96 -12.71
CA MET A 1 12.65 -4.53 -11.35
C MET A 1 13.93 -4.07 -10.71
N LEU A 2 13.85 -3.44 -9.54
CA LEU A 2 15.03 -3.15 -8.69
C LEU A 2 14.99 -4.11 -7.50
N ARG A 3 16.17 -4.51 -6.99
CA ARG A 3 16.25 -5.32 -5.77
C ARG A 3 15.93 -4.45 -4.56
N SER A 4 15.17 -4.99 -3.60
CA SER A 4 15.24 -4.47 -2.23
C SER A 4 16.68 -4.62 -1.75
N ASP A 5 17.19 -3.66 -0.99
CA ASP A 5 18.32 -3.84 -0.07
C ASP A 5 17.89 -3.59 1.38
N LYS A 6 16.67 -3.06 1.56
CA LYS A 6 16.04 -2.88 2.85
C LYS A 6 15.85 -4.25 3.50
N ARG A 7 16.34 -4.34 4.75
CA ARG A 7 16.31 -5.53 5.61
C ARG A 7 17.13 -6.73 5.11
N GLY A 8 18.03 -6.53 4.13
CA GLY A 8 18.84 -7.62 3.57
C GLY A 8 18.05 -8.56 2.66
N ASP A 9 16.80 -8.21 2.32
CA ASP A 9 15.99 -8.93 1.35
C ASP A 9 16.57 -8.75 -0.05
N SER A 10 16.60 -9.81 -0.87
CA SER A 10 17.12 -9.75 -2.24
C SER A 10 16.04 -9.84 -3.31
N SER A 11 14.77 -9.72 -2.92
CA SER A 11 13.61 -9.82 -3.82
C SER A 11 13.60 -8.69 -4.84
N ASN A 12 13.25 -9.04 -6.07
CA ASN A 12 12.96 -8.04 -7.08
C ASN A 12 11.63 -7.36 -6.78
N GLN A 13 11.52 -6.09 -7.16
CA GLN A 13 10.31 -5.30 -6.95
C GLN A 13 9.84 -4.60 -8.22
N LEU A 14 8.52 -4.57 -8.40
CA LEU A 14 7.86 -3.69 -9.34
C LEU A 14 7.68 -2.31 -8.68
N LEU A 15 8.67 -1.44 -8.93
CA LEU A 15 8.59 -0.06 -8.47
C LEU A 15 7.78 0.80 -9.43
N ALA A 16 7.08 1.78 -8.86
CA ALA A 16 6.33 2.80 -9.58
C ALA A 16 6.46 4.16 -8.87
N VAL A 17 5.94 5.21 -9.50
CA VAL A 17 5.87 6.54 -8.91
C VAL A 17 4.43 6.82 -8.49
N LEU A 18 4.26 7.14 -7.21
CA LEU A 18 3.01 7.64 -6.67
C LEU A 18 3.03 9.16 -6.67
N TYR A 19 2.03 9.79 -7.28
CA TYR A 19 1.81 11.23 -7.22
C TYR A 19 0.64 11.56 -6.28
N PHE A 20 0.84 12.60 -5.48
CA PHE A 20 -0.13 13.13 -4.54
C PHE A 20 0.23 14.58 -4.21
N ASP A 21 -0.73 15.51 -4.15
CA ASP A 21 -0.49 16.90 -3.70
C ASP A 21 0.71 17.61 -4.36
N GLY A 22 0.94 17.37 -5.66
CA GLY A 22 2.11 17.89 -6.39
C GLY A 22 3.47 17.29 -5.97
N LYS A 23 3.49 16.33 -5.05
CA LYS A 23 4.64 15.55 -4.60
C LYS A 23 4.65 14.17 -5.29
N LYS A 24 5.78 13.49 -5.14
CA LYS A 24 5.97 12.11 -5.60
C LYS A 24 6.63 11.24 -4.54
N ALA A 25 6.29 9.96 -4.51
CA ALA A 25 6.96 8.95 -3.69
C ALA A 25 7.25 7.71 -4.54
N THR A 26 8.40 7.07 -4.31
CA THR A 26 8.62 5.71 -4.83
C THR A 26 7.78 4.72 -4.05
N ILE A 27 7.03 3.90 -4.78
CA ILE A 27 6.22 2.81 -4.25
C ILE A 27 6.67 1.47 -4.84
N THR A 28 6.36 0.39 -4.16
CA THR A 28 6.41 -0.97 -4.68
C THR A 28 5.02 -1.55 -4.77
N LEU A 29 4.67 -2.09 -5.94
CA LEU A 29 3.36 -2.64 -6.27
C LEU A 29 3.34 -4.16 -6.25
N ASP A 30 4.51 -4.77 -6.41
CA ASP A 30 4.71 -6.22 -6.43
C ASP A 30 6.15 -6.54 -6.03
N SER A 31 6.35 -7.73 -5.48
CA SER A 31 7.66 -8.26 -5.10
C SER A 31 7.70 -9.75 -5.40
N ASP A 32 8.86 -10.26 -5.80
CA ASP A 32 9.09 -11.68 -6.02
C ASP A 32 9.15 -12.41 -4.67
N VAL A 33 7.99 -12.53 -4.01
CA VAL A 33 7.76 -13.24 -2.76
C VAL A 33 6.52 -14.09 -2.91
N ASP A 34 6.57 -15.31 -2.39
CA ASP A 34 5.39 -16.18 -2.34
C ASP A 34 4.49 -15.71 -1.20
N PHE A 35 3.24 -15.33 -1.51
CA PHE A 35 2.23 -15.05 -0.50
C PHE A 35 1.14 -16.13 -0.49
N MET A 36 0.78 -16.56 0.71
CA MET A 36 -0.29 -17.53 0.93
C MET A 36 -1.64 -16.80 1.00
N GLU A 37 -2.55 -17.10 0.07
CA GLU A 37 -3.92 -16.61 0.15
C GLU A 37 -4.72 -17.45 1.17
N PHE A 38 -5.50 -16.78 2.01
CA PHE A 38 -6.40 -17.39 2.98
C PHE A 38 -7.85 -17.08 2.60
N ASP A 39 -8.70 -18.09 2.71
CA ASP A 39 -10.13 -17.93 2.57
C ASP A 39 -10.65 -16.96 3.64
N PRO A 40 -11.31 -15.85 3.28
CA PRO A 40 -11.76 -14.87 4.25
C PRO A 40 -12.84 -15.40 5.21
N GLN A 41 -13.58 -16.44 4.83
CA GLN A 41 -14.63 -17.07 5.64
C GLN A 41 -14.07 -18.23 6.47
N THR A 42 -13.25 -19.08 5.86
CA THR A 42 -12.77 -20.32 6.49
C THR A 42 -11.37 -20.23 7.09
N ARG A 43 -10.62 -19.17 6.74
CA ARG A 43 -9.19 -18.95 7.07
C ARG A 43 -8.29 -20.11 6.65
N ARG A 44 -8.71 -20.91 5.69
CA ARG A 44 -7.90 -22.00 5.12
C ARG A 44 -6.99 -21.47 4.04
N GLU A 45 -5.81 -22.07 3.93
CA GLU A 45 -4.88 -21.82 2.83
C GLU A 45 -5.54 -22.22 1.50
N ILE A 46 -5.58 -21.26 0.57
CA ILE A 46 -6.08 -21.47 -0.80
C ILE A 46 -4.92 -21.85 -1.72
N GLY A 47 -3.74 -21.25 -1.50
CA GLY A 47 -2.51 -21.53 -2.24
C GLY A 47 -1.63 -20.29 -2.39
N ILE A 48 -0.42 -20.50 -2.93
CA ILE A 48 0.48 -19.41 -3.30
C ILE A 48 -0.12 -18.73 -4.54
N LYS A 49 -0.31 -17.41 -4.46
CA LYS A 49 -0.65 -16.60 -5.64
C LYS A 49 0.43 -15.58 -5.92
N HIS A 50 0.48 -15.17 -7.19
CA HIS A 50 1.21 -13.99 -7.60
C HIS A 50 0.31 -12.77 -7.48
N SER A 51 0.91 -11.62 -7.16
CA SER A 51 0.12 -10.43 -6.90
C SER A 51 -0.52 -9.92 -8.19
N LYS A 52 -1.55 -9.09 -8.04
CA LYS A 52 -2.14 -8.34 -9.14
C LYS A 52 -1.93 -6.86 -8.87
N PRO A 53 -0.74 -6.32 -9.20
CA PRO A 53 -0.44 -4.92 -8.94
C PRO A 53 -1.46 -4.03 -9.64
N LEU A 54 -1.78 -2.90 -9.03
CA LEU A 54 -2.64 -1.89 -9.67
C LEU A 54 -1.98 -1.41 -10.96
N PRO A 55 -2.73 -1.31 -12.07
CA PRO A 55 -2.21 -0.69 -13.28
C PRO A 55 -1.94 0.80 -13.05
N LYS A 56 -1.30 1.45 -14.04
CA LYS A 56 -1.19 2.91 -14.04
C LYS A 56 -2.58 3.53 -14.09
N GLY A 57 -2.78 4.59 -13.33
CA GLY A 57 -4.07 5.25 -13.26
C GLY A 57 -4.25 6.13 -12.03
N THR A 58 -5.45 6.68 -11.94
CA THR A 58 -5.87 7.58 -10.87
C THR A 58 -6.88 6.87 -9.99
N TYR A 59 -6.64 6.88 -8.68
CA TYR A 59 -7.43 6.15 -7.71
C TYR A 59 -7.92 7.06 -6.60
N LYS A 60 -9.21 6.94 -6.25
CA LYS A 60 -9.72 7.52 -5.02
C LYS A 60 -9.29 6.65 -3.84
N ILE A 61 -8.93 7.31 -2.76
CA ILE A 61 -8.51 6.68 -1.52
C ILE A 61 -9.63 6.84 -0.50
N ARG A 62 -10.01 5.72 0.13
CA ARG A 62 -10.98 5.68 1.21
C ARG A 62 -10.29 5.86 2.55
N ALA A 63 -11.03 6.42 3.50
CA ALA A 63 -10.58 6.51 4.89
C ALA A 63 -10.18 5.12 5.44
N PRO A 64 -9.17 5.04 6.31
CA PRO A 64 -8.79 3.80 6.94
C PRO A 64 -9.92 3.33 7.87
N GLU A 65 -10.27 2.04 7.79
CA GLU A 65 -11.33 1.44 8.62
C GLU A 65 -10.77 0.87 9.93
N ALA A 66 -9.53 0.38 9.91
CA ALA A 66 -8.84 -0.18 11.06
C ALA A 66 -7.32 0.01 10.94
N ALA A 67 -6.63 -0.06 12.07
CA ALA A 67 -5.17 -0.11 12.08
C ALA A 67 -4.68 -1.49 11.61
N GLY A 68 -3.64 -1.49 10.77
CA GLY A 68 -2.87 -2.67 10.41
C GLY A 68 -2.02 -3.21 11.58
N ASN A 69 -1.41 -4.37 11.38
CA ASN A 69 -0.59 -5.02 12.40
C ASN A 69 0.69 -4.21 12.69
N ALA A 70 0.84 -3.75 13.93
CA ALA A 70 2.02 -2.99 14.37
C ALA A 70 3.33 -3.78 14.24
N GLY A 71 3.33 -5.09 14.51
CA GLY A 71 4.52 -5.93 14.39
C GLY A 71 5.07 -6.01 12.96
N ALA A 72 4.21 -5.81 11.95
CA ALA A 72 4.59 -5.81 10.54
C ALA A 72 5.27 -4.51 10.08
N THR A 73 5.18 -3.43 10.86
CA THR A 73 5.55 -2.08 10.41
C THR A 73 6.34 -1.24 11.44
N ALA A 74 6.36 -1.63 12.71
CA ALA A 74 7.01 -0.85 13.78
C ALA A 74 8.51 -0.60 13.53
N PHE A 75 9.19 -1.57 12.90
CA PHE A 75 10.62 -1.48 12.62
C PHE A 75 11.00 -0.39 11.59
N TYR A 76 10.05 0.17 10.84
CA TYR A 76 10.34 1.30 9.96
C TYR A 76 10.56 2.62 10.72
N GLY A 77 10.13 2.71 11.98
CA GLY A 77 10.36 3.90 12.83
C GLY A 77 9.68 5.18 12.33
N VAL A 78 8.66 5.07 11.46
CA VAL A 78 7.89 6.22 10.96
C VAL A 78 6.57 6.37 11.71
N ASN A 79 6.08 7.61 11.85
CA ASN A 79 4.78 7.89 12.43
C ASN A 79 3.64 7.25 11.62
N TYR A 80 2.54 6.89 12.28
CA TYR A 80 1.32 6.37 11.65
C TYR A 80 1.53 5.11 10.80
N HIS A 81 2.58 4.34 11.06
CA HIS A 81 2.95 3.15 10.28
C HIS A 81 1.87 2.05 10.24
N THR A 82 0.94 2.06 11.20
CA THR A 82 -0.21 1.15 11.25
C THR A 82 -1.42 1.64 10.46
N VAL A 83 -1.40 2.84 9.87
CA VAL A 83 -2.55 3.37 9.13
C VAL A 83 -2.50 2.92 7.68
N TRP A 84 -3.49 2.13 7.25
CA TRP A 84 -3.56 1.59 5.90
C TRP A 84 -4.82 2.13 5.23
N PHE A 85 -4.67 2.85 4.12
CA PHE A 85 -5.79 3.46 3.41
C PHE A 85 -6.30 2.56 2.30
N LEU A 86 -7.61 2.40 2.17
CA LEU A 86 -8.22 1.55 1.15
C LEU A 86 -8.19 2.24 -0.22
N VAL A 87 -7.75 1.55 -1.27
CA VAL A 87 -7.86 2.03 -2.66
C VAL A 87 -9.24 1.65 -3.21
N GLU A 88 -9.97 2.60 -3.78
CA GLU A 88 -11.25 2.31 -4.40
C GLU A 88 -11.07 1.42 -5.65
N TYR A 89 -11.78 0.28 -5.69
CA TYR A 89 -11.69 -0.77 -6.73
C TYR A 89 -10.37 -1.57 -6.75
N ALA A 90 -10.14 -2.36 -5.70
CA ALA A 90 -9.09 -3.37 -5.74
C ALA A 90 -9.48 -4.56 -6.65
N PRO A 91 -8.62 -5.00 -7.59
CA PRO A 91 -8.84 -6.19 -8.42
C PRO A 91 -8.81 -7.53 -7.67
N THR A 92 -8.45 -7.54 -6.39
CA THR A 92 -8.29 -8.75 -5.55
C THR A 92 -9.09 -8.65 -4.25
N ASN A 93 -9.40 -9.82 -3.67
CA ASN A 93 -10.05 -9.92 -2.35
C ASN A 93 -9.16 -9.40 -1.21
N TYR A 94 -7.84 -9.39 -1.42
CA TYR A 94 -6.93 -8.51 -0.70
C TYR A 94 -7.14 -7.11 -1.24
N SER A 95 -7.96 -6.34 -0.55
CA SER A 95 -8.21 -4.95 -0.89
C SER A 95 -6.89 -4.21 -0.94
N ASN A 96 -6.55 -3.60 -2.07
CA ASN A 96 -5.30 -2.85 -2.20
C ASN A 96 -5.31 -1.67 -1.23
N PHE A 97 -4.28 -1.64 -0.39
CA PHE A 97 -4.07 -0.57 0.56
C PHE A 97 -2.91 0.34 0.12
N VAL A 98 -2.98 1.59 0.51
CA VAL A 98 -1.82 2.48 0.59
C VAL A 98 -1.26 2.38 2.00
N HIS A 99 -0.04 1.87 2.14
CA HIS A 99 0.62 1.73 3.43
C HIS A 99 2.14 1.82 3.29
N VAL A 100 2.84 1.97 4.41
CA VAL A 100 4.30 1.94 4.45
C VAL A 100 4.85 0.52 4.30
N GLY A 101 5.96 0.35 3.59
CA GLY A 101 6.65 -0.95 3.54
C GLY A 101 7.88 -0.99 2.63
N HIS A 102 8.49 -2.16 2.50
CA HIS A 102 9.59 -2.41 1.55
C HIS A 102 9.32 -3.58 0.59
N LEU A 103 8.25 -4.35 0.77
CA LEU A 103 7.80 -5.41 -0.14
C LEU A 103 6.29 -5.28 -0.33
N SER A 104 5.79 -5.67 -1.49
CA SER A 104 4.36 -5.62 -1.80
C SER A 104 3.87 -6.93 -2.38
N GLU A 105 2.66 -7.31 -1.97
CA GLU A 105 1.89 -8.45 -2.47
C GLU A 105 0.70 -7.96 -3.32
N GLY A 106 0.80 -6.75 -3.91
CA GLY A 106 -0.24 -6.13 -4.75
C GLY A 106 -0.71 -4.76 -4.25
N CYS A 107 -0.38 -4.40 -3.01
CA CYS A 107 -0.72 -3.12 -2.40
C CYS A 107 0.15 -1.96 -2.92
N VAL A 108 -0.32 -0.73 -2.72
CA VAL A 108 0.46 0.49 -2.94
C VAL A 108 1.37 0.71 -1.74
N THR A 109 2.52 0.05 -1.75
CA THR A 109 3.45 0.07 -0.63
C THR A 109 4.45 1.20 -0.78
N VAL A 110 4.43 2.18 0.12
CA VAL A 110 5.33 3.34 0.13
C VAL A 110 6.74 2.90 0.52
N TYR A 111 7.56 2.66 -0.50
CA TYR A 111 8.96 2.29 -0.37
C TYR A 111 9.82 3.46 0.11
N GLN A 112 9.49 4.68 -0.32
CA GLN A 112 10.18 5.91 0.10
C GLN A 112 9.64 6.41 1.46
N LEU A 113 10.16 5.84 2.55
CA LEU A 113 9.63 6.00 3.92
C LEU A 113 9.54 7.47 4.38
N GLU A 114 10.46 8.32 3.96
CA GLU A 114 10.47 9.75 4.28
C GLU A 114 9.27 10.51 3.71
N MET A 115 8.61 9.96 2.68
CA MET A 115 7.40 10.55 2.08
C MET A 115 6.13 10.09 2.79
N TRP A 116 6.18 9.07 3.65
CA TRP A 116 5.00 8.49 4.30
C TRP A 116 4.22 9.52 5.09
N GLU A 117 4.88 10.30 5.95
CA GLU A 117 4.18 11.29 6.79
C GLU A 117 3.52 12.39 5.95
N SER A 118 4.16 12.80 4.85
CA SER A 118 3.56 13.76 3.90
C SER A 118 2.31 13.20 3.23
N LEU A 119 2.36 11.94 2.77
CA LEU A 119 1.23 11.27 2.16
C LEU A 119 0.09 11.05 3.16
N TYR A 120 0.41 10.57 4.37
CA TYR A 120 -0.55 10.39 5.44
C TYR A 120 -1.28 11.70 5.77
N LYS A 121 -0.54 12.79 5.96
CA LYS A 121 -1.11 14.11 6.26
C LYS A 121 -2.01 14.58 5.12
N TYR A 122 -1.54 14.46 3.88
CA TYR A 122 -2.36 14.76 2.69
C TYR A 122 -3.68 13.98 2.73
N LEU A 123 -3.63 12.65 2.93
CA LEU A 123 -4.85 11.85 2.91
C LEU A 123 -5.77 12.23 4.08
N ILE A 124 -5.30 12.23 5.33
CA ILE A 124 -6.18 12.45 6.47
C ILE A 124 -6.81 13.87 6.50
N SER A 125 -6.17 14.87 5.89
CA SER A 125 -6.69 16.23 5.81
C SER A 125 -7.67 16.47 4.65
N ASN A 126 -7.74 15.57 3.67
CA ASN A 126 -8.49 15.80 2.43
C ASN A 126 -9.78 14.98 2.37
N ARG A 127 -10.81 15.36 3.15
CA ARG A 127 -12.15 14.77 2.99
C ARG A 127 -12.76 15.23 1.67
N LEU A 128 -12.99 14.29 0.76
CA LEU A 128 -13.56 14.56 -0.56
C LEU A 128 -15.10 14.49 -0.58
N ASP A 129 -15.71 13.95 0.47
CA ASP A 129 -17.16 13.88 0.65
C ASP A 129 -17.57 14.26 2.08
N ALA A 130 -18.86 14.55 2.26
CA ALA A 130 -19.41 15.00 3.53
C ALA A 130 -19.30 13.92 4.62
N GLU A 131 -19.37 12.65 4.21
CA GLU A 131 -19.29 11.47 5.06
C GLU A 131 -17.84 11.13 5.46
N GLY A 132 -16.84 11.72 4.80
CA GLY A 132 -15.43 11.38 4.99
C GLY A 132 -15.06 9.97 4.55
N LYS A 133 -15.83 9.37 3.64
CA LYS A 133 -15.54 8.04 3.09
C LYS A 133 -14.33 8.10 2.17
N TYR A 134 -14.13 9.18 1.42
CA TYR A 134 -12.94 9.38 0.59
C TYR A 134 -12.05 10.49 1.15
N VAL A 135 -10.75 10.21 1.18
CA VAL A 135 -9.73 11.02 1.84
C VAL A 135 -8.64 11.52 0.88
N GLY A 136 -8.80 11.33 -0.42
CA GLY A 136 -7.86 11.87 -1.41
C GLY A 136 -7.88 11.12 -2.72
N VAL A 137 -7.05 11.60 -3.64
CA VAL A 137 -6.79 10.96 -4.93
C VAL A 137 -5.29 10.81 -5.11
N ILE A 138 -4.86 9.63 -5.54
CA ILE A 138 -3.48 9.36 -5.93
C ILE A 138 -3.41 9.01 -7.41
N ALA A 139 -2.24 9.22 -8.02
CA ALA A 139 -1.95 8.70 -9.35
C ALA A 139 -0.71 7.80 -9.32
N ILE A 140 -0.73 6.71 -10.08
CA ILE A 140 0.35 5.73 -10.20
C ILE A 140 0.88 5.77 -11.64
N GLU A 141 2.19 5.95 -11.80
CA GLU A 141 2.90 5.90 -13.11
C GLU A 141 4.11 4.96 -13.11
#